data_AF-A0A4Y8IQ27-F1
#
_entry.id   AF-A0A4Y8IQ27-F1
#
_cell.length_a   1.000
_cell.length_b   1.000
_cell.length_c   1.000
_cell.angle_alpha   90.00
_cell.angle_beta   90.00
_cell.angle_gamma   90.00
#
_symmetry.space_group_name_H-M   'P 1'
#
loop_
_entity.id
_entity.type
_entity.pdbx_description
1 polymer ?
#
loop_
_entity_poly.entity_id
_entity_poly.type
_entity_poly.pdbx_seq_one_letter_code
_entity_poly.pdbx_strand_id
1 'polypeptide(L)'
;MENAIKNLMSKNVVSVTSQQSLKEAAELMVQNDIGAIPVVENGALRGIITDRDITTRATAMGKDGNCTVGECMSSQLTSADASMDVHQAAQLMAEKQIRRLPVTENGQLAGMLSLGDLATQNIFQNEAGQALTNISFPAHNQQGQQAGQAQPGAQMTQQQGQQQTGAQQGAQMGEQAQQQQQQNQGPQSFQ
;
A
#
# COMPACT_ATOMS: atom_id res chain seq x y z
N MET A 1 26.16 7.55 -12.05
CA MET A 1 25.39 6.35 -12.44
C MET A 1 24.42 6.72 -13.53
N GLU A 2 24.23 5.83 -14.50
CA GLU A 2 23.39 6.05 -15.69
C GLU A 2 21.93 6.33 -15.31
N ASN A 3 21.44 5.73 -14.22
CA ASN A 3 20.06 5.82 -13.74
C ASN A 3 19.84 6.80 -12.57
N ALA A 4 20.66 7.85 -12.46
CA ALA A 4 20.45 8.85 -11.41
C ALA A 4 19.21 9.71 -11.70
N ILE A 5 18.39 10.00 -10.69
CA ILE A 5 17.14 10.75 -10.86
C ILE A 5 17.33 12.16 -11.44
N LYS A 6 18.50 12.79 -11.26
CA LYS A 6 18.82 14.08 -11.89
C LYS A 6 18.75 14.10 -13.41
N ASN A 7 18.82 12.93 -14.04
CA ASN A 7 18.72 12.77 -15.49
C ASN A 7 17.26 12.75 -15.98
N LEU A 8 16.30 12.55 -15.07
CA LEU A 8 14.87 12.41 -15.38
C LEU A 8 13.99 13.48 -14.75
N MET A 9 14.44 14.09 -13.66
CA MET A 9 13.64 15.09 -12.94
C MET A 9 13.36 16.33 -13.80
N SER A 10 12.20 16.93 -13.58
CA SER A 10 11.90 18.27 -14.04
C SER A 10 12.70 19.30 -13.23
N LYS A 11 13.49 20.13 -13.92
CA LYS A 11 14.37 21.15 -13.30
C LYS A 11 13.69 22.52 -13.13
N ASN A 12 12.71 22.82 -13.98
CA ASN A 12 11.92 24.05 -13.89
C ASN A 12 10.81 23.84 -12.87
N VAL A 13 11.16 23.93 -11.60
CA VAL A 13 10.22 23.70 -10.50
C VAL A 13 9.58 25.02 -10.09
N VAL A 14 8.26 25.08 -10.21
CA VAL A 14 7.46 26.13 -9.57
C VAL A 14 7.44 25.86 -8.07
N SER A 15 7.75 26.88 -7.27
CA SER A 15 7.76 26.81 -5.81
C SER A 15 7.08 28.04 -5.21
N VAL A 16 6.68 27.93 -3.94
CA VAL A 16 6.16 29.04 -3.13
C VAL A 16 6.92 29.17 -1.82
N THR A 17 6.80 30.30 -1.13
CA THR A 17 7.25 30.50 0.25
C THR A 17 6.14 30.19 1.23
N SER A 18 6.47 30.02 2.53
CA SER A 18 5.44 29.76 3.54
C SER A 18 4.52 30.96 3.79
N GLN A 19 4.94 32.15 3.37
CA GLN A 19 4.24 33.42 3.59
C GLN A 19 3.27 33.76 2.46
N GLN A 20 3.42 33.15 1.28
CA GLN A 20 2.48 33.32 0.19
C GLN A 20 1.11 32.75 0.57
N SER A 21 0.08 33.27 -0.08
CA SER A 21 -1.30 32.88 0.14
C SER A 21 -1.64 31.54 -0.54
N LEU A 22 -2.65 30.85 -0.02
CA LEU A 22 -3.19 29.65 -0.67
C LEU A 22 -3.78 29.95 -2.05
N LYS A 23 -4.31 31.17 -2.24
CA LYS A 23 -4.78 31.62 -3.54
C LYS A 23 -3.65 31.65 -4.57
N GLU A 24 -2.52 32.27 -4.26
CA GLU A 24 -1.36 32.31 -5.16
C GLU A 24 -0.84 30.90 -5.46
N ALA A 25 -0.79 30.02 -4.45
CA ALA A 25 -0.42 28.62 -4.66
C ALA A 25 -1.40 27.91 -5.61
N ALA A 26 -2.72 28.09 -5.44
CA ALA A 26 -3.73 27.52 -6.31
C ALA A 26 -3.68 28.08 -7.75
N GLU A 27 -3.39 29.37 -7.91
CA GLU A 27 -3.19 29.98 -9.23
C GLU A 27 -1.99 29.36 -9.95
N LEU A 28 -0.88 29.14 -9.26
CA LEU A 28 0.28 28.44 -9.81
C LEU A 28 -0.04 26.98 -10.17
N MET A 29 -0.85 26.30 -9.36
CA MET A 29 -1.32 24.94 -9.67
C MET A 29 -2.11 24.90 -10.98
N VAL A 30 -3.02 25.86 -11.21
CA VAL A 30 -3.79 25.97 -12.45
C VAL A 30 -2.90 26.34 -13.63
N GLN A 31 -2.03 27.35 -13.48
CA GLN A 31 -1.18 27.85 -14.57
C GLN A 31 -0.21 26.79 -15.10
N ASN A 32 0.23 25.87 -14.23
CA ASN A 32 1.24 24.87 -14.55
C ASN A 32 0.67 23.45 -14.66
N ASP A 33 -0.65 23.26 -14.51
CA ASP A 33 -1.33 21.96 -14.50
C ASP A 33 -0.71 20.97 -13.48
N ILE A 34 -0.51 21.43 -12.24
CA ILE A 34 0.10 20.66 -11.16
C ILE A 34 -0.74 20.69 -9.88
N GLY A 35 -0.94 19.53 -9.24
CA GLY A 35 -1.58 19.46 -7.90
C GLY A 35 -0.64 19.51 -6.69
N ALA A 36 0.66 19.78 -6.86
CA ALA A 36 1.62 19.78 -5.76
C ALA A 36 2.75 20.77 -6.04
N ILE A 37 3.08 21.61 -5.05
CA ILE A 37 4.10 22.66 -5.14
C ILE A 37 5.02 22.57 -3.91
N PRO A 38 6.35 22.47 -4.10
CA PRO A 38 7.30 22.56 -2.99
C PRO A 38 7.30 23.96 -2.38
N VAL A 39 7.41 23.99 -1.06
CA VAL A 39 7.57 25.22 -0.28
C VAL A 39 9.06 25.41 0.01
N VAL A 40 9.62 26.54 -0.42
CA VAL A 40 11.06 26.81 -0.45
C VAL A 40 11.35 28.13 0.25
N GLU A 41 12.37 28.11 1.11
CA GLU A 41 12.88 29.32 1.80
C GLU A 41 14.39 29.39 1.60
N ASN A 42 14.88 30.48 1.00
CA ASN A 42 16.30 30.66 0.67
C ASN A 42 16.88 29.48 -0.11
N GLY A 43 16.11 28.94 -1.06
CA GLY A 43 16.46 27.78 -1.89
C GLY A 43 16.34 26.41 -1.20
N ALA A 44 16.20 26.37 0.12
CA ALA A 44 16.03 25.14 0.87
C ALA A 44 14.56 24.69 0.89
N LEU A 45 14.33 23.39 0.66
CA LEU A 45 13.01 22.78 0.76
C LEU A 45 12.54 22.80 2.22
N ARG A 46 11.37 23.38 2.49
CA ARG A 46 10.75 23.51 3.82
C ARG A 46 9.45 22.76 3.97
N GLY A 47 8.73 22.57 2.88
CA GLY A 47 7.46 21.85 2.90
C GLY A 47 7.01 21.47 1.51
N ILE A 48 5.81 20.92 1.45
CA ILE A 48 5.05 20.74 0.21
C ILE A 48 3.59 21.08 0.48
N ILE A 49 2.94 21.74 -0.47
CA ILE A 49 1.51 22.01 -0.45
C ILE A 49 0.85 21.32 -1.65
N THR A 50 -0.26 20.64 -1.40
CA THR A 50 -1.05 19.94 -2.42
C THR A 50 -2.48 20.46 -2.51
N ASP A 51 -3.15 20.19 -3.62
CA ASP A 51 -4.59 20.44 -3.80
C ASP A 51 -5.44 19.84 -2.66
N ARG A 52 -5.05 18.64 -2.21
CA ARG A 52 -5.66 17.95 -1.06
C ARG A 52 -5.43 18.69 0.24
N ASP A 53 -4.24 19.24 0.47
CA ASP A 53 -3.95 20.03 1.66
C ASP A 53 -4.82 21.29 1.70
N ILE A 54 -4.93 22.01 0.58
CA ILE A 54 -5.82 23.19 0.46
C ILE A 54 -7.26 22.77 0.78
N THR A 55 -7.74 21.69 0.17
CA THR A 55 -9.11 21.20 0.36
C THR A 55 -9.38 20.79 1.81
N THR A 56 -8.50 20.01 2.41
CA THR A 56 -8.74 19.35 3.70
C THR A 56 -8.34 20.18 4.92
N ARG A 57 -7.38 21.11 4.77
CA ARG A 57 -6.84 21.91 5.87
C ARG A 57 -7.24 23.39 5.79
N ALA A 58 -7.72 23.86 4.63
CA ALA A 58 -8.24 25.21 4.48
C ALA A 58 -9.74 25.22 4.22
N THR A 59 -10.18 24.74 3.05
CA THR A 59 -11.59 24.81 2.63
C THR A 59 -12.52 24.10 3.60
N ALA A 60 -12.20 22.85 3.97
CA ALA A 60 -12.99 22.07 4.93
C ALA A 60 -13.04 22.71 6.33
N MET A 61 -12.08 23.58 6.66
CA MET A 61 -12.00 24.27 7.95
C MET A 61 -12.62 25.67 7.90
N GLY A 62 -13.23 26.07 6.78
CA GLY A 62 -13.83 27.40 6.59
C GLY A 62 -12.82 28.53 6.42
N LYS A 63 -11.55 28.23 6.12
CA LYS A 63 -10.53 29.22 5.78
C LYS A 63 -10.73 29.72 4.35
N ASP A 64 -10.36 30.96 4.09
CA ASP A 64 -10.38 31.54 2.74
C ASP A 64 -9.00 31.44 2.05
N GLY A 65 -8.91 31.97 0.82
CA GLY A 65 -7.68 31.93 0.04
C GLY A 65 -6.55 32.85 0.55
N ASN A 66 -6.81 33.70 1.56
CA ASN A 66 -5.82 34.63 2.11
C ASN A 66 -4.96 34.00 3.20
N CYS A 67 -5.34 32.84 3.74
CA CYS A 67 -4.49 32.04 4.61
C CYS A 67 -3.16 31.73 3.94
N THR A 68 -2.10 31.59 4.74
CA THR A 68 -0.77 31.35 4.20
C THR A 68 -0.55 29.87 3.89
N VAL A 69 0.34 29.59 2.95
CA VAL A 69 0.79 28.24 2.62
C VAL A 69 1.35 27.54 3.86
N GLY A 70 2.09 28.24 4.71
CA GLY A 70 2.66 27.70 5.94
C GLY A 70 1.64 27.12 6.91
N GLU A 71 0.40 27.62 6.91
CA GLU A 71 -0.67 27.11 7.78
C GLU A 71 -1.24 25.76 7.32
N CYS A 72 -1.05 25.38 6.05
CA CYS A 72 -1.67 24.19 5.47
C CYS A 72 -0.67 23.19 4.87
N MET A 73 0.57 23.60 4.60
CA MET A 73 1.59 22.72 4.04
C MET A 73 1.95 21.54 4.95
N SER A 74 2.50 20.48 4.36
CA SER A 74 3.19 19.44 5.12
C SER A 74 4.67 19.78 5.28
N SER A 75 5.14 19.80 6.53
CA SER A 75 6.57 19.97 6.86
C SER A 75 7.32 18.65 7.04
N GLN A 76 6.61 17.51 7.00
CA GLN A 76 7.25 16.19 6.99
C GLN A 76 7.73 15.87 5.57
N LEU A 77 8.96 16.28 5.29
CA LEU A 77 9.56 16.21 3.97
C LEU A 77 9.97 14.78 3.62
N THR A 78 9.37 14.24 2.56
CA THR A 78 9.98 13.18 1.78
C THR A 78 10.66 13.81 0.58
N SER A 79 11.96 13.64 0.44
CA SER A 79 12.74 14.11 -0.70
C SER A 79 13.85 13.11 -1.02
N ALA A 80 14.44 13.22 -2.20
CA ALA A 80 15.58 12.42 -2.62
C ALA A 80 16.76 13.30 -3.02
N ASP A 81 17.98 12.80 -2.85
CA ASP A 81 19.16 13.42 -3.42
C ASP A 81 19.21 13.19 -4.94
N ALA A 82 19.69 14.18 -5.68
CA ALA A 82 19.80 14.16 -7.15
C ALA A 82 20.59 12.95 -7.70
N SER A 83 21.49 12.37 -6.90
CA SER A 83 22.28 11.18 -7.24
C SER A 83 21.58 9.84 -6.97
N MET A 84 20.42 9.84 -6.30
CA MET A 84 19.64 8.64 -5.99
C MET A 84 19.27 7.88 -7.26
N ASP A 85 19.26 6.55 -7.18
CA ASP A 85 18.83 5.68 -8.27
C ASP A 85 17.32 5.74 -8.48
N VAL A 86 16.88 5.63 -9.74
CA VAL A 86 15.47 5.69 -10.13
C VAL A 86 14.61 4.60 -9.47
N HIS A 87 15.13 3.39 -9.33
CA HIS A 87 14.39 2.29 -8.68
C HIS A 87 14.14 2.61 -7.21
N GLN A 88 15.16 3.12 -6.52
CA GLN A 88 15.04 3.55 -5.13
C GLN A 88 14.04 4.69 -4.97
N ALA A 89 14.04 5.64 -5.90
CA ALA A 89 13.07 6.74 -5.89
C ALA A 89 11.62 6.24 -6.10
N ALA A 90 11.40 5.30 -7.03
CA ALA A 90 10.09 4.69 -7.25
C ALA A 90 9.62 3.90 -6.02
N GLN A 91 10.51 3.16 -5.36
CA GLN A 91 10.22 2.47 -4.10
C GLN A 91 9.86 3.46 -2.99
N LEU A 92 10.63 4.54 -2.83
CA LEU A 92 10.35 5.59 -1.84
C LEU A 92 8.97 6.23 -2.09
N MET A 93 8.63 6.51 -3.35
CA MET A 93 7.31 7.00 -3.74
C MET A 93 6.19 6.04 -3.33
N ALA A 94 6.39 4.74 -3.57
CA ALA A 94 5.44 3.70 -3.17
C ALA A 94 5.28 3.64 -1.64
N GLU A 95 6.37 3.57 -0.89
CA GLU A 95 6.37 3.48 0.57
C GLU A 95 5.71 4.69 1.22
N LYS A 96 5.99 5.89 0.69
CA LYS A 96 5.46 7.16 1.22
C LYS A 96 4.10 7.53 0.64
N GLN A 97 3.56 6.71 -0.26
CA GLN A 97 2.27 6.90 -0.90
C GLN A 97 2.18 8.25 -1.64
N ILE A 98 3.27 8.66 -2.29
CA ILE A 98 3.38 9.91 -3.04
C ILE A 98 3.67 9.64 -4.51
N ARG A 99 3.13 10.49 -5.39
CA ARG A 99 3.32 10.38 -6.85
C ARG A 99 4.36 11.35 -7.40
N ARG A 100 4.81 12.28 -6.56
CA ARG A 100 5.78 13.32 -6.86
C ARG A 100 6.75 13.43 -5.69
N LEU A 101 8.04 13.52 -6.01
CA LEU A 101 9.15 13.50 -5.07
C LEU A 101 10.03 14.73 -5.33
N PRO A 102 10.10 15.68 -4.39
CA PRO A 102 11.11 16.73 -4.41
C PRO A 102 12.51 16.14 -4.47
N VAL A 103 13.31 16.67 -5.39
CA VAL A 103 14.72 16.29 -5.57
C VAL A 103 15.59 17.43 -5.09
N THR A 104 16.57 17.11 -4.26
CA THR A 104 17.49 18.08 -3.66
C THR A 104 18.92 17.79 -4.08
N GLU A 105 19.75 18.83 -4.12
CA GLU A 105 21.20 18.73 -4.27
C GLU A 105 21.83 19.71 -3.29
N ASN A 106 22.73 19.23 -2.43
CA ASN A 106 23.33 20.04 -1.35
C ASN A 106 22.29 20.75 -0.44
N GLY A 107 21.16 20.10 -0.18
CA GLY A 107 20.08 20.64 0.66
C GLY A 107 19.23 21.74 -0.02
N GLN A 108 19.48 22.03 -1.30
CA GLN A 108 18.69 22.96 -2.10
C GLN A 108 17.73 22.19 -3.01
N LEU A 109 16.57 22.77 -3.30
CA LEU A 109 15.65 22.19 -4.28
C LEU A 109 16.31 22.24 -5.68
N ALA A 110 16.50 21.06 -6.27
CA ALA A 110 17.14 20.90 -7.57
C ALA A 110 16.15 20.48 -8.67
N GLY A 111 15.04 19.83 -8.29
CA GLY A 111 14.05 19.35 -9.23
C GLY A 111 12.83 18.71 -8.56
N MET A 112 11.92 18.22 -9.40
CA MET A 112 10.80 17.38 -9.01
C MET A 112 10.82 16.14 -9.91
N LEU A 113 10.66 14.97 -9.32
CA LEU A 113 10.45 13.71 -10.04
C LEU A 113 9.02 13.24 -9.82
N SER A 114 8.33 12.83 -10.88
CA SER A 114 6.99 12.26 -10.82
C SER A 114 6.96 10.85 -11.40
N LEU A 115 5.93 10.07 -11.03
CA LEU A 115 5.68 8.79 -11.71
C LEU A 115 5.37 8.97 -13.20
N GLY A 116 4.85 10.13 -13.60
CA GLY A 116 4.68 10.47 -15.01
C GLY A 116 6.01 10.56 -15.74
N ASP A 117 7.01 11.22 -15.13
CA ASP A 117 8.36 11.32 -15.69
C ASP A 117 8.96 9.92 -15.90
N LEU A 118 8.82 9.03 -14.92
CA LEU A 118 9.27 7.63 -15.04
C LEU A 118 8.52 6.87 -16.13
N ALA A 119 7.20 7.02 -16.22
CA ALA A 119 6.37 6.30 -17.20
C ALA A 119 6.67 6.69 -18.65
N THR A 120 7.16 7.91 -18.90
CA THR A 120 7.54 8.35 -20.25
C THR A 120 8.83 7.72 -20.76
N GLN A 121 9.61 7.10 -19.88
CA GLN A 121 10.86 6.43 -20.24
C GLN A 121 10.62 4.94 -20.39
N ASN A 122 10.87 4.39 -21.58
CA ASN A 122 10.61 2.97 -21.88
C ASN A 122 11.23 2.00 -20.88
N ILE A 123 12.41 2.33 -20.34
CA ILE A 123 13.13 1.47 -19.39
C ILE A 123 12.61 1.54 -17.95
N PHE A 124 11.76 2.51 -17.59
CA PHE A 124 11.25 2.72 -16.23
C PHE A 124 9.74 2.54 -16.08
N GLN A 125 9.08 1.98 -17.11
CA GLN A 125 7.63 1.73 -17.09
C GLN A 125 7.21 0.75 -15.99
N ASN A 126 8.05 -0.27 -15.73
CA ASN A 126 7.77 -1.26 -14.70
C ASN A 126 7.80 -0.64 -13.30
N GLU A 127 8.82 0.18 -13.02
CA GLU A 127 8.98 0.93 -11.77
C GLU A 127 7.79 1.87 -11.56
N ALA A 128 7.42 2.63 -12.60
CA ALA A 128 6.28 3.52 -12.54
C ALA A 128 4.97 2.77 -12.27
N GLY A 129 4.75 1.65 -12.96
CA GLY A 129 3.55 0.81 -12.81
C GLY A 129 3.45 0.14 -11.44
N GLN A 130 4.56 -0.40 -10.92
CA GLN A 130 4.61 -1.02 -9.59
C GLN A 130 4.36 0.02 -8.49
N ALA A 131 5.05 1.16 -8.54
CA ALA A 131 4.84 2.23 -7.58
C ALA A 131 3.40 2.74 -7.62
N LEU A 132 2.86 2.98 -8.81
CA LEU A 132 1.47 3.42 -8.98
C LEU A 132 0.47 2.40 -8.42
N THR A 133 0.70 1.10 -8.63
CA THR A 133 -0.15 0.03 -8.07
C THR A 133 -0.15 0.08 -6.56
N ASN A 134 1.02 0.17 -5.93
CA ASN A 134 1.16 0.21 -4.47
C ASN A 134 0.60 1.48 -3.85
N ILE A 135 0.63 2.61 -4.57
CA ILE A 135 0.01 3.87 -4.13
C ILE A 135 -1.52 3.78 -4.27
N SER A 136 -2.01 3.12 -5.32
CA SER A 136 -3.45 2.97 -5.56
C SER A 136 -4.10 1.97 -4.60
N PHE A 137 -3.33 0.99 -4.14
CA PHE A 137 -3.75 -0.02 -3.18
C PHE A 137 -2.79 -0.04 -1.97
N PRO A 138 -2.90 0.92 -1.03
CA PRO A 138 -2.07 0.94 0.16
C PRO A 138 -2.23 -0.37 0.94
N ALA A 139 -1.13 -0.91 1.50
CA ALA A 139 -1.14 -2.13 2.30
C ALA A 139 -2.13 -2.10 3.50
N HIS A 140 -2.53 -0.90 3.94
CA HIS A 140 -3.56 -0.70 4.96
C HIS A 140 -4.97 -1.12 4.52
N ASN A 141 -5.20 -1.40 3.23
CA ASN A 141 -6.46 -1.92 2.71
C ASN A 141 -6.51 -3.47 2.63
N GLN A 142 -5.42 -4.17 2.95
CA GLN A 142 -5.39 -5.64 2.86
C GLN A 142 -6.06 -6.35 4.06
N GLN A 143 -6.18 -5.68 5.21
CA GLN A 143 -6.90 -6.23 6.38
C GLN A 143 -8.43 -6.29 6.16
N GLY A 144 -8.99 -5.53 5.22
CA GLY A 144 -10.41 -5.60 4.85
C GLY A 144 -10.74 -6.60 3.73
N GLN A 145 -9.75 -7.04 2.95
CA GLN A 145 -9.97 -7.90 1.78
C GLN A 145 -9.74 -9.41 2.05
N GLN A 146 -9.06 -9.77 3.15
CA GLN A 146 -8.94 -11.18 3.56
C GLN A 146 -10.24 -11.79 4.12
N ALA A 147 -11.25 -10.98 4.46
CA ALA A 147 -12.56 -11.48 4.89
C ALA A 147 -13.51 -11.83 3.71
N GLY A 148 -13.17 -11.45 2.48
CA GLY A 148 -14.05 -11.58 1.31
C GLY A 148 -13.64 -12.61 0.26
N GLN A 149 -12.49 -13.27 0.42
CA GLN A 149 -12.01 -14.30 -0.50
C GLN A 149 -11.98 -15.68 0.16
N ALA A 150 -13.12 -16.14 0.66
CA ALA A 150 -13.36 -17.57 0.69
C ALA A 150 -13.55 -18.02 -0.76
N GLN A 151 -12.54 -18.68 -1.33
CA GLN A 151 -12.62 -19.31 -2.65
C GLN A 151 -13.80 -20.31 -2.68
N PRO A 152 -14.78 -20.17 -3.58
CA PRO A 152 -15.68 -21.26 -3.88
C PRO A 152 -14.99 -22.18 -4.88
N GLY A 153 -14.38 -23.26 -4.40
CA GLY A 153 -13.89 -24.32 -5.30
C GLY A 153 -12.57 -24.96 -4.91
N ALA A 154 -12.56 -25.71 -3.80
CA ALA A 154 -11.57 -26.77 -3.58
C ALA A 154 -12.16 -27.86 -2.67
N GLN A 155 -13.24 -28.49 -3.10
CA GLN A 155 -13.67 -29.78 -2.56
C GLN A 155 -14.11 -30.68 -3.72
N MET A 156 -13.14 -31.26 -4.42
CA MET A 156 -13.35 -32.50 -5.18
C MET A 156 -11.99 -33.08 -5.60
N THR A 157 -11.26 -33.69 -4.66
CA THR A 157 -10.52 -34.96 -4.87
C THR A 157 -9.89 -35.40 -3.55
N GLN A 158 -10.52 -36.37 -2.88
CA GLN A 158 -9.89 -37.43 -2.08
C GLN A 158 -11.00 -38.28 -1.45
N GLN A 159 -11.71 -39.03 -2.29
CA GLN A 159 -12.41 -40.25 -1.88
C GLN A 159 -12.04 -41.34 -2.88
N GLN A 160 -10.86 -41.94 -2.68
CA GLN A 160 -10.51 -43.28 -3.13
C GLN A 160 -9.28 -43.68 -2.30
N GLY A 161 -9.50 -44.46 -1.25
CA GLY A 161 -8.43 -44.87 -0.33
C GLY A 161 -8.85 -45.41 1.03
N GLN A 162 -10.15 -45.48 1.36
CA GLN A 162 -10.64 -46.10 2.61
C GLN A 162 -11.91 -46.92 2.37
N GLN A 163 -11.82 -47.96 1.55
CA GLN A 163 -12.78 -49.08 1.56
C GLN A 163 -12.00 -50.39 1.53
N GLN A 164 -11.18 -50.63 2.55
CA GLN A 164 -10.58 -51.95 2.76
C GLN A 164 -10.04 -52.17 4.18
N THR A 165 -10.83 -51.86 5.22
CA THR A 165 -10.52 -52.31 6.60
C THR A 165 -11.76 -52.65 7.45
N GLY A 166 -12.96 -52.73 6.87
CA GLY A 166 -14.21 -53.05 7.59
C GLY A 166 -14.56 -54.54 7.69
N ALA A 167 -13.87 -55.43 6.98
CA ALA A 167 -14.24 -56.85 6.89
C ALA A 167 -13.56 -57.77 7.91
N GLN A 168 -12.61 -57.28 8.72
CA GLN A 168 -11.88 -58.10 9.71
C GLN A 168 -12.27 -57.83 11.17
N GLN A 169 -12.98 -56.74 11.47
CA GLN A 169 -13.44 -56.43 12.84
C GLN A 169 -14.83 -57.02 13.17
N GLY A 170 -15.60 -57.46 12.18
CA GLY A 170 -16.91 -58.09 12.38
C GLY A 170 -16.87 -59.55 12.83
N ALA A 171 -15.76 -60.26 12.59
CA ALA A 171 -15.64 -61.69 12.93
C ALA A 171 -15.28 -61.92 14.41
N GLN A 172 -14.56 -60.99 15.06
CA GLN A 172 -14.15 -61.15 16.46
C GLN A 172 -15.21 -60.75 17.50
N MET A 173 -16.19 -59.92 17.13
CA MET A 173 -17.30 -59.55 18.04
C MET A 173 -18.43 -60.61 18.10
N GLY A 174 -18.54 -61.49 17.10
CA GLY A 174 -19.55 -62.56 17.07
C GLY A 174 -19.24 -63.74 17.99
N GLU A 175 -17.96 -64.12 18.13
CA GLU A 175 -17.55 -65.26 18.98
C GLU A 175 -17.59 -64.93 20.48
N GLN A 176 -17.40 -63.66 20.87
CA GLN A 176 -17.49 -63.24 22.28
C GLN A 176 -18.94 -63.16 22.80
N ALA A 177 -19.91 -62.90 21.93
CA ALA A 177 -21.33 -62.85 22.29
C ALA A 177 -21.94 -64.25 22.53
N GLN A 178 -21.43 -65.30 21.87
CA GLN A 178 -21.90 -66.68 22.07
C GLN A 178 -21.32 -67.35 23.33
N GLN A 179 -20.12 -66.94 23.80
CA GLN A 179 -19.55 -67.45 25.05
C GLN A 179 -20.19 -66.85 26.31
N GLN A 180 -20.74 -65.62 26.25
CA GLN A 180 -21.43 -64.99 27.38
C GLN A 180 -22.88 -65.49 27.59
N GLN A 181 -23.52 -66.09 26.59
CA GLN A 181 -24.87 -66.67 26.75
C GLN A 181 -24.88 -68.08 27.37
N GLN A 182 -23.75 -68.78 27.45
CA GLN A 182 -23.67 -70.10 28.10
C GLN A 182 -23.31 -70.04 29.59
N GLN A 183 -22.89 -68.89 30.12
CA GLN A 183 -22.43 -68.76 31.52
C GLN A 183 -23.48 -68.23 32.51
N ASN A 184 -24.71 -67.94 32.07
CA ASN A 184 -25.74 -67.31 32.93
C ASN A 184 -26.99 -68.16 33.18
N GLN A 185 -26.93 -69.48 32.95
CA GLN A 185 -27.89 -70.42 33.55
C GLN A 185 -27.41 -70.79 34.96
N GLY A 186 -27.79 -69.97 35.95
CA GLY A 186 -27.54 -70.28 37.36
C GLY A 186 -28.46 -71.40 37.88
N PRO A 187 -28.02 -72.23 38.84
CA PRO A 187 -28.94 -72.99 39.67
C PRO A 187 -29.50 -72.11 40.79
N GLN A 188 -30.84 -72.06 40.81
CA GLN A 188 -31.71 -71.51 41.84
C GLN A 188 -31.64 -72.31 43.14
N SER A 189 -31.78 -71.63 44.28
CA SER A 189 -32.43 -72.14 45.51
C SER A 189 -32.42 -71.01 46.55
N PHE A 190 -33.53 -70.34 46.86
CA PHE A 190 -34.73 -70.74 47.63
C PHE A 190 -34.50 -70.96 49.13
N GLN A 191 -35.21 -70.11 49.88
CA GLN A 191 -35.57 -70.10 51.31
C GLN A 191 -34.52 -69.63 52.32
#